data_AF-A0A254RLV9-F1
#
_entry.id   AF-A0A254RLV9-F1
#
_cell.length_a   1.000
_cell.length_b   1.000
_cell.length_c   1.000
_cell.angle_alpha   90.00
_cell.angle_beta   90.00
_cell.angle_gamma   90.00
#
_symmetry.space_group_name_H-M   'P 1'
#
loop_
_entity.id
_entity.type
_entity.pdbx_description
1 polymer ?
#
loop_
_entity_poly.entity_id
_entity_poly.type
_entity_poly.pdbx_seq_one_letter_code
_entity_poly.pdbx_strand_id
1 'polypeptide(L)'
;MNMKKYFACAAALSLMVAACGDDTSSNVNGGDPGTPSKKTGIAHAGDCSVFTPWEGEGEAFVIGSKGSGYQVLLPKMNYNVDLCDECLYERSGDTLHISDSDTMRVALNWFCTTDFTFDISDADADIKYFTYENSVYKIVKGPAPEKISSGMVVSSSSENSSSSESVKSSSSQGGSSAGQPESSSSVEPGSSSGVTPPSSSSRQIYNGPVPLKSITATCHEEVWTNDPVEPEPPAAYFSVSNSFAQIDLLNVKLSLACDSALQKAFWDNLNADNTVASVIGDTLFVNIDRSEQKGVEFMCGCTADVKFTFDENYAVFGYTAFENNRPPLELGHRLINQPDPGYQKITKAEAQCMGNDSPDDPMVDAALPPVAHMYVNGDSAQIVIEQVMVTCASIIESVEAQVKDSVLYVTPHYDTSAPQADCICNTKVSFNVEARIPFTEATKLVYDNDPGNKMRLIVE
;
A
#
# COMPACT_ATOMS: atom_id res chain seq x y z
N MET A 1 36.36 63.09 5.58
CA MET A 1 35.37 63.54 4.59
C MET A 1 33.99 63.10 5.05
N ASN A 2 33.18 64.11 5.37
CA ASN A 2 31.74 64.19 5.66
C ASN A 2 30.89 62.94 5.92
N MET A 3 30.36 62.89 7.14
CA MET A 3 29.02 62.40 7.50
C MET A 3 27.92 63.12 6.71
N LYS A 4 26.77 62.45 6.49
CA LYS A 4 25.45 62.94 6.94
C LYS A 4 24.35 61.88 6.81
N LYS A 5 23.33 62.11 7.63
CA LYS A 5 22.22 61.26 8.06
C LYS A 5 20.92 61.60 7.31
N TYR A 6 19.96 60.66 7.37
CA TYR A 6 18.48 60.74 7.34
C TYR A 6 17.77 61.55 6.24
N PHE A 7 16.73 60.96 5.63
CA PHE A 7 15.36 61.50 5.68
C PHE A 7 14.34 60.43 5.22
N ALA A 8 13.34 60.19 6.07
CA ALA A 8 12.07 59.55 5.72
C ALA A 8 11.08 60.63 5.26
N CYS A 9 10.23 60.35 4.28
CA CYS A 9 9.04 61.13 3.98
C CYS A 9 7.89 60.20 3.64
N ALA A 10 6.76 60.43 4.31
CA ALA A 10 5.50 59.74 4.15
C ALA A 10 4.55 60.49 3.21
N ALA A 11 3.49 59.77 2.83
CA ALA A 11 2.13 60.24 2.55
C ALA A 11 1.73 60.62 1.11
N ALA A 12 0.65 59.91 0.71
CA ALA A 12 -0.55 60.37 0.02
C ALA A 12 -0.48 60.76 -1.46
N LEU A 13 -1.12 59.92 -2.30
CA LEU A 13 -1.88 60.40 -3.43
C LEU A 13 -3.10 59.50 -3.67
N SER A 14 -4.24 59.90 -3.11
CA SER A 14 -5.56 59.52 -3.61
C SER A 14 -5.91 60.47 -4.76
N LEU A 15 -6.32 59.94 -5.91
CA LEU A 15 -7.07 60.71 -6.88
C LEU A 15 -8.21 59.86 -7.46
N MET A 16 -9.36 60.51 -7.51
CA MET A 16 -10.66 59.99 -7.90
C MET A 16 -10.74 59.73 -9.41
N VAL A 17 -11.56 58.73 -9.78
CA VAL A 17 -12.33 58.79 -11.04
C VAL A 17 -13.80 58.72 -10.64
N ALA A 18 -14.45 59.87 -10.74
CA ALA A 18 -15.89 59.99 -10.86
C ALA A 18 -16.21 60.04 -12.36
N ALA A 19 -17.08 59.15 -12.84
CA ALA A 19 -17.82 59.33 -14.08
C ALA A 19 -19.18 58.66 -13.94
N CYS A 20 -20.19 59.42 -14.32
CA CYS A 20 -21.60 59.27 -14.02
C CYS A 20 -22.29 58.17 -14.82
N GLY A 21 -23.37 57.64 -14.25
CA GLY A 21 -24.38 56.82 -14.93
C GLY A 21 -25.63 56.72 -14.05
N ASP A 22 -26.57 57.64 -14.29
CA ASP A 22 -27.79 57.87 -13.53
C ASP A 22 -28.77 56.68 -13.51
N ASP A 23 -29.33 56.48 -12.32
CA ASP A 23 -30.73 56.24 -11.97
C ASP A 23 -31.59 55.27 -12.82
N THR A 24 -31.82 54.08 -12.26
CA THR A 24 -33.20 53.61 -12.10
C THR A 24 -33.33 52.91 -10.75
N SER A 25 -33.96 53.61 -9.81
CA SER A 25 -34.31 53.13 -8.48
C SER A 25 -35.52 52.20 -8.56
N SER A 26 -35.29 50.92 -8.30
CA SER A 26 -36.31 50.04 -7.71
C SER A 26 -35.71 49.40 -6.47
N ASN A 27 -35.90 50.13 -5.39
CA ASN A 27 -35.68 49.70 -4.02
C ASN A 27 -36.66 48.57 -3.71
N VAL A 28 -36.21 47.32 -3.79
CA VAL A 28 -36.88 46.17 -3.16
C VAL A 28 -35.83 45.48 -2.29
N ASN A 29 -35.48 46.14 -1.18
CA ASN A 29 -35.03 45.45 0.01
C ASN A 29 -36.25 44.74 0.61
N GLY A 30 -36.57 43.58 0.06
CA GLY A 30 -37.35 42.54 0.70
C GLY A 30 -36.40 41.38 0.96
N GLY A 31 -35.53 41.53 1.96
CA GLY A 31 -34.85 40.38 2.55
C GLY A 31 -35.93 39.53 3.20
N ASP A 32 -36.43 38.55 2.46
CA ASP A 32 -37.26 37.49 2.99
C ASP A 32 -36.46 36.83 4.13
N PRO A 33 -37.06 36.55 5.30
CA PRO A 33 -36.36 35.84 6.36
C PRO A 33 -35.98 34.48 5.77
N GLY A 34 -34.67 34.28 5.52
CA GLY A 34 -34.15 33.13 4.80
C GLY A 34 -34.86 31.86 5.21
N THR A 35 -35.48 31.19 4.23
CA THR A 35 -36.06 29.88 4.43
C THR A 35 -35.00 29.02 5.11
N PRO A 36 -35.28 28.42 6.28
CA PRO A 36 -34.24 27.70 7.01
C PRO A 36 -33.70 26.58 6.11
N SER A 37 -32.40 26.64 5.83
CA SER A 37 -31.70 25.60 5.09
C SER A 37 -31.92 24.27 5.81
N LYS A 38 -32.36 23.26 5.07
CA LYS A 38 -32.60 21.93 5.62
C LYS A 38 -31.29 21.16 5.55
N LYS A 39 -31.01 20.37 6.58
CA LYS A 39 -29.89 19.42 6.55
C LYS A 39 -30.30 18.18 5.76
N THR A 40 -29.40 17.68 4.93
CA THR A 40 -29.47 16.33 4.36
C THR A 40 -28.13 15.63 4.55
N GLY A 41 -28.16 14.31 4.75
CA GLY A 41 -26.96 13.48 4.59
C GLY A 41 -26.86 12.96 3.16
N ILE A 42 -25.66 12.50 2.80
CA ILE A 42 -25.51 11.52 1.71
C ILE A 42 -26.12 10.21 2.22
N ALA A 43 -27.20 9.75 1.59
CA ALA A 43 -27.93 8.57 2.03
C ALA A 43 -27.14 7.29 1.77
N HIS A 44 -26.36 7.29 0.68
CA HIS A 44 -25.48 6.20 0.28
C HIS A 44 -24.50 6.69 -0.81
N ALA A 45 -23.22 6.33 -0.64
CA ALA A 45 -22.23 6.27 -1.72
C ALA A 45 -22.06 4.80 -2.13
N GLY A 46 -22.26 4.50 -3.41
CA GLY A 46 -22.10 3.15 -3.93
C GLY A 46 -20.66 2.63 -3.88
N ASP A 47 -20.48 1.36 -4.28
CA ASP A 47 -19.14 0.77 -4.42
C ASP A 47 -18.28 1.59 -5.40
N CYS A 48 -17.07 1.92 -4.98
CA CYS A 48 -16.16 2.69 -5.79
C CYS A 48 -15.60 1.88 -6.97
N SER A 49 -15.66 2.46 -8.18
CA SER A 49 -15.00 1.93 -9.39
C SER A 49 -13.85 2.84 -9.83
N VAL A 50 -12.66 2.25 -10.02
CA VAL A 50 -11.41 2.98 -10.32
C VAL A 50 -11.14 3.13 -11.83
N PHE A 51 -11.93 2.49 -12.71
CA PHE A 51 -11.59 2.40 -14.15
C PHE A 51 -12.75 2.52 -15.12
N THR A 52 -13.91 3.03 -14.68
CA THR A 52 -15.03 3.25 -15.59
C THR A 52 -14.89 4.59 -16.30
N PRO A 53 -14.82 4.63 -17.65
CA PRO A 53 -14.90 5.89 -18.37
C PRO A 53 -16.20 6.59 -18.00
N TRP A 54 -16.08 7.87 -17.64
CA TRP A 54 -17.19 8.71 -17.26
C TRP A 54 -18.11 8.91 -18.46
N GLU A 55 -19.38 8.49 -18.33
CA GLU A 55 -20.41 8.59 -19.38
C GLU A 55 -21.65 9.36 -18.92
N GLY A 56 -21.64 9.92 -17.70
CA GLY A 56 -22.80 10.57 -17.10
C GLY A 56 -22.64 12.08 -17.03
N GLU A 57 -22.92 12.80 -18.12
CA GLU A 57 -23.03 14.26 -18.06
C GLU A 57 -24.50 14.69 -18.03
N GLY A 58 -24.87 15.39 -16.94
CA GLY A 58 -26.00 16.33 -16.92
C GLY A 58 -27.36 15.79 -16.48
N GLU A 59 -27.50 14.52 -16.11
CA GLU A 59 -28.77 13.96 -15.63
C GLU A 59 -28.67 13.42 -14.20
N ALA A 60 -29.74 13.63 -13.44
CA ALA A 60 -29.94 13.10 -12.10
C ALA A 60 -31.34 12.47 -12.01
N PHE A 61 -31.53 11.50 -11.12
CA PHE A 61 -32.76 10.72 -11.05
C PHE A 61 -33.42 10.88 -9.69
N VAL A 62 -34.72 11.19 -9.66
CA VAL A 62 -35.49 11.14 -8.43
C VAL A 62 -36.06 9.73 -8.26
N ILE A 63 -35.61 9.03 -7.22
CA ILE A 63 -36.04 7.66 -6.88
C ILE A 63 -36.85 7.69 -5.58
N GLY A 64 -37.92 6.88 -5.53
CA GLY A 64 -38.69 6.70 -4.29
C GLY A 64 -37.93 5.79 -3.32
N SER A 65 -37.68 6.26 -2.10
CA SER A 65 -37.07 5.44 -1.05
C SER A 65 -38.12 4.54 -0.39
N LYS A 66 -37.74 3.32 0.00
CA LYS A 66 -38.65 2.32 0.61
C LYS A 66 -39.18 2.71 2.00
N GLY A 67 -38.74 3.85 2.57
CA GLY A 67 -39.01 4.25 3.96
C GLY A 67 -40.08 5.33 4.16
N SER A 68 -39.94 6.52 3.54
CA SER A 68 -40.93 7.63 3.58
C SER A 68 -40.37 8.91 2.94
N GLY A 69 -39.64 8.81 1.83
CA GLY A 69 -38.99 9.97 1.23
C GLY A 69 -38.50 9.73 -0.18
N TYR A 70 -37.97 10.79 -0.80
CA TYR A 70 -37.38 10.73 -2.13
C TYR A 70 -35.86 10.86 -2.02
N GLN A 71 -35.15 10.28 -2.97
CA GLN A 71 -33.71 10.43 -3.11
C GLN A 71 -33.38 10.97 -4.49
N VAL A 72 -32.39 11.84 -4.57
CA VAL A 72 -31.76 12.22 -5.83
C VAL A 72 -30.52 11.36 -6.03
N LEU A 73 -30.49 10.58 -7.10
CA LEU A 73 -29.37 9.76 -7.53
C LEU A 73 -28.57 10.48 -8.62
N LEU A 74 -27.26 10.61 -8.40
CA LEU A 74 -26.28 11.05 -9.38
C LEU A 74 -25.41 9.85 -9.76
N PRO A 75 -25.62 9.26 -10.95
CA PRO A 75 -24.91 8.06 -11.33
C PRO A 75 -23.48 8.37 -11.79
N LYS A 76 -22.56 7.44 -11.52
CA LYS A 76 -21.18 7.44 -12.03
C LYS A 76 -20.47 8.79 -11.86
N MET A 77 -20.65 9.45 -10.72
CA MET A 77 -19.96 10.72 -10.50
C MET A 77 -18.49 10.45 -10.22
N ASN A 78 -17.62 11.09 -11.00
CA ASN A 78 -16.18 11.05 -10.78
C ASN A 78 -15.84 12.10 -9.73
N TYR A 79 -15.51 11.65 -8.52
CA TYR A 79 -15.22 12.55 -7.42
C TYR A 79 -13.78 12.39 -6.97
N ASN A 80 -13.16 13.52 -6.65
CA ASN A 80 -11.80 13.67 -6.12
C ASN A 80 -11.81 14.52 -4.84
N VAL A 81 -12.99 14.71 -4.24
CA VAL A 81 -13.22 15.70 -3.18
C VAL A 81 -14.18 15.14 -2.12
N ASP A 82 -13.99 15.68 -0.93
CA ASP A 82 -14.67 15.45 0.35
C ASP A 82 -16.17 15.15 0.23
N LEU A 83 -16.61 14.03 0.81
CA LEU A 83 -18.02 13.75 1.00
C LEU A 83 -18.52 14.56 2.21
N CYS A 84 -19.57 15.35 2.01
CA CYS A 84 -20.25 16.01 3.12
C CYS A 84 -21.09 14.98 3.90
N ASP A 85 -20.68 14.68 5.13
CA ASP A 85 -21.48 13.86 6.06
C ASP A 85 -22.82 14.54 6.40
N GLU A 86 -22.80 15.88 6.50
CA GLU A 86 -23.99 16.73 6.61
C GLU A 86 -23.94 17.84 5.57
N CYS A 87 -24.64 17.66 4.45
CA CYS A 87 -24.78 18.71 3.44
C CYS A 87 -25.99 19.60 3.79
N LEU A 88 -25.91 20.89 3.47
CA LEU A 88 -27.07 21.77 3.53
C LEU A 88 -27.74 21.79 2.15
N TYR A 89 -29.06 21.81 2.13
CA TYR A 89 -29.79 22.03 0.89
C TYR A 89 -30.86 23.11 1.01
N GLU A 90 -31.02 23.82 -0.09
CA GLU A 90 -32.00 24.88 -0.25
C GLU A 90 -32.69 24.73 -1.61
N ARG A 91 -34.00 24.95 -1.64
CA ARG A 91 -34.77 24.96 -2.87
C ARG A 91 -34.97 26.40 -3.37
N SER A 92 -34.67 26.63 -4.63
CA SER A 92 -34.96 27.88 -5.34
C SER A 92 -35.78 27.57 -6.59
N GLY A 93 -37.10 27.78 -6.52
CA GLY A 93 -38.03 27.49 -7.61
C GLY A 93 -38.06 26.01 -7.97
N ASP A 94 -37.67 25.67 -9.20
CA ASP A 94 -37.62 24.28 -9.72
C ASP A 94 -36.26 23.60 -9.48
N THR A 95 -35.34 24.26 -8.76
CA THR A 95 -33.96 23.79 -8.54
C THR A 95 -33.69 23.51 -7.07
N LEU A 96 -33.09 22.36 -6.78
CA LEU A 96 -32.52 22.05 -5.47
C LEU A 96 -31.01 22.32 -5.49
N HIS A 97 -30.51 23.09 -4.53
CA HIS A 97 -29.10 23.41 -4.38
C HIS A 97 -28.53 22.69 -3.18
N ILE A 98 -27.49 21.89 -3.38
CA ILE A 98 -26.66 21.34 -2.30
C ILE A 98 -25.46 22.25 -2.11
N SER A 99 -25.28 22.75 -0.90
CA SER A 99 -24.08 23.45 -0.46
C SER A 99 -23.37 22.63 0.61
N ASP A 100 -22.05 22.60 0.54
CA ASP A 100 -21.23 22.00 1.57
C ASP A 100 -21.42 22.74 2.90
N SER A 101 -21.47 22.02 4.02
CA SER A 101 -21.44 22.66 5.33
C SER A 101 -19.98 22.93 5.71
N ASP A 102 -19.70 23.96 6.50
CA ASP A 102 -18.34 24.31 6.95
C ASP A 102 -17.63 23.22 7.81
N THR A 103 -18.18 22.00 7.87
CA THR A 103 -17.59 20.86 8.57
C THR A 103 -16.38 20.28 7.85
N MET A 104 -15.53 19.61 8.64
CA MET A 104 -14.18 19.21 8.24
C MET A 104 -14.19 18.22 7.08
N ARG A 105 -13.42 18.56 6.07
CA ARG A 105 -13.21 17.84 4.81
C ARG A 105 -12.15 16.75 4.96
N VAL A 106 -12.44 15.51 4.56
CA VAL A 106 -11.45 14.43 4.44
C VAL A 106 -11.04 14.31 2.98
N ALA A 107 -9.94 14.98 2.62
CA ALA A 107 -9.48 15.03 1.23
C ALA A 107 -9.04 13.64 0.79
N LEU A 108 -9.76 13.07 -0.18
CA LEU A 108 -9.41 11.80 -0.81
C LEU A 108 -8.61 12.08 -2.07
N ASN A 109 -7.30 11.80 -2.07
CA ASN A 109 -6.40 12.04 -3.21
C ASN A 109 -6.60 11.06 -4.40
N TRP A 110 -7.81 10.58 -4.69
CA TRP A 110 -8.13 9.70 -5.84
C TRP A 110 -9.44 10.08 -6.50
N PHE A 111 -9.44 9.82 -7.80
CA PHE A 111 -10.63 9.69 -8.62
C PHE A 111 -11.32 8.36 -8.34
N CYS A 112 -12.52 8.45 -7.78
CA CYS A 112 -13.43 7.33 -7.68
C CYS A 112 -14.67 7.65 -8.51
N THR A 113 -15.15 6.68 -9.28
CA THR A 113 -16.48 6.77 -9.89
C THR A 113 -17.48 6.01 -9.04
N THR A 114 -18.45 6.71 -8.45
CA THR A 114 -19.53 6.08 -7.68
C THR A 114 -20.88 6.75 -7.89
N ASP A 115 -21.93 6.07 -7.50
CA ASP A 115 -23.29 6.59 -7.47
C ASP A 115 -23.52 7.32 -6.14
N PHE A 116 -23.98 8.57 -6.20
CA PHE A 116 -24.35 9.34 -5.01
C PHE A 116 -25.85 9.43 -4.86
N THR A 117 -26.35 9.25 -3.64
CA THR A 117 -27.75 9.48 -3.30
C THR A 117 -27.89 10.53 -2.21
N PHE A 118 -28.80 11.47 -2.41
CA PHE A 118 -29.13 12.53 -1.47
C PHE A 118 -30.59 12.38 -1.03
N ASP A 119 -30.85 12.28 0.26
CA ASP A 119 -32.22 12.28 0.77
C ASP A 119 -32.85 13.68 0.58
N ILE A 120 -34.07 13.73 0.06
CA ILE A 120 -34.80 15.00 -0.12
C ILE A 120 -36.20 14.88 0.47
N SER A 121 -36.75 16.00 0.90
CA SER A 121 -38.10 16.02 1.48
C SER A 121 -39.17 15.77 0.41
N ASP A 122 -40.33 15.23 0.80
CA ASP A 122 -41.46 14.99 -0.13
C ASP A 122 -41.92 16.27 -0.84
N ALA A 123 -41.80 17.42 -0.17
CA ALA A 123 -42.10 18.72 -0.75
C ALA A 123 -41.14 19.11 -1.90
N ASP A 124 -39.98 18.45 -1.97
CA ASP A 124 -38.93 18.69 -2.95
C ASP A 124 -38.89 17.65 -4.07
N ALA A 125 -39.83 16.70 -4.10
CA ALA A 125 -39.85 15.61 -5.08
C ALA A 125 -40.19 16.03 -6.52
N ASP A 126 -40.75 17.23 -6.71
CA ASP A 126 -41.18 17.76 -8.01
C ASP A 126 -40.13 18.63 -8.71
N ILE A 127 -38.92 18.74 -8.16
CA ILE A 127 -37.80 19.50 -8.74
C ILE A 127 -37.50 19.06 -10.18
N LYS A 128 -37.04 20.01 -11.00
CA LYS A 128 -36.61 19.78 -12.40
C LYS A 128 -35.10 19.84 -12.55
N TYR A 129 -34.42 20.50 -11.62
CA TYR A 129 -32.98 20.68 -11.63
C TYR A 129 -32.39 20.41 -10.26
N PHE A 130 -31.16 19.92 -10.26
CA PHE A 130 -30.38 19.64 -9.06
C PHE A 130 -28.98 20.24 -9.25
N THR A 131 -28.46 20.95 -8.25
CA THR A 131 -27.15 21.59 -8.32
C THR A 131 -26.24 21.04 -7.24
N TYR A 132 -25.05 20.59 -7.62
CA TYR A 132 -24.01 20.08 -6.72
C TYR A 132 -22.64 20.47 -7.26
N GLU A 133 -21.73 20.98 -6.41
CA GLU A 133 -20.38 21.44 -6.78
C GLU A 133 -20.35 22.33 -8.05
N ASN A 134 -21.24 23.32 -8.12
CA ASN A 134 -21.41 24.23 -9.26
C ASN A 134 -21.88 23.59 -10.58
N SER A 135 -22.14 22.28 -10.59
CA SER A 135 -22.70 21.56 -11.72
C SER A 135 -24.22 21.48 -11.61
N VAL A 136 -24.91 21.68 -12.73
CA VAL A 136 -26.38 21.62 -12.81
C VAL A 136 -26.80 20.37 -13.57
N TYR A 137 -27.64 19.56 -12.92
CA TYR A 137 -28.18 18.31 -13.44
C TYR A 137 -29.67 18.47 -13.68
N LYS A 138 -30.15 17.95 -14.82
CA LYS A 138 -31.56 17.87 -15.12
C LYS A 138 -32.14 16.62 -14.47
N ILE A 139 -33.26 16.77 -13.76
CA ILE A 139 -33.98 15.65 -13.18
C ILE A 139 -34.73 14.89 -14.26
N VAL A 140 -34.43 13.60 -14.38
CA VAL A 140 -35.15 12.64 -15.20
C VAL A 140 -36.07 11.83 -14.30
N LYS A 141 -37.37 11.83 -14.61
CA LYS A 141 -38.36 11.00 -13.93
C LYS A 141 -38.38 9.62 -14.56
N GLY A 142 -38.03 8.59 -13.80
CA GLY A 142 -38.00 7.21 -14.29
C GLY A 142 -37.16 6.29 -13.40
N PRO A 143 -37.13 4.98 -13.67
CA PRO A 143 -36.22 4.07 -13.00
C PRO A 143 -34.78 4.52 -13.27
N ALA A 144 -33.93 4.44 -12.23
CA ALA A 144 -32.50 4.63 -12.39
C ALA A 144 -31.94 3.64 -13.43
N PRO A 145 -30.88 4.00 -14.18
CA PRO A 145 -30.20 3.06 -15.07
C PRO A 145 -29.83 1.78 -14.29
N GLU A 146 -30.12 0.60 -14.85
CA GLU A 146 -29.73 -0.65 -14.21
C GLU A 146 -28.20 -0.71 -14.05
N LYS A 147 -27.74 -0.98 -12.83
CA LYS A 147 -26.31 -1.10 -12.48
C LYS A 147 -25.73 -2.23 -13.35
N ILE A 148 -24.88 -1.88 -14.32
CA ILE A 148 -24.11 -2.89 -15.08
C ILE A 148 -23.08 -3.44 -14.10
N SER A 149 -23.42 -4.53 -13.42
CA SER A 149 -22.46 -5.28 -12.62
C SER A 149 -21.38 -5.79 -13.58
N SER A 150 -20.18 -5.23 -13.47
CA SER A 150 -19.01 -5.67 -14.22
C SER A 150 -18.66 -7.10 -13.79
N GLY A 151 -19.29 -8.09 -14.44
CA GLY A 151 -18.97 -9.50 -14.28
C GLY A 151 -17.56 -9.75 -14.80
N MET A 152 -16.64 -10.03 -13.90
CA MET A 152 -15.31 -10.54 -14.21
C MET A 152 -15.45 -11.87 -14.94
N VAL A 153 -15.23 -11.87 -16.26
CA VAL A 153 -15.26 -13.07 -17.09
C VAL A 153 -14.01 -13.90 -16.78
N VAL A 154 -14.15 -14.90 -15.90
CA VAL A 154 -13.13 -15.94 -15.71
C VAL A 154 -13.21 -16.90 -16.90
N SER A 155 -12.37 -16.64 -17.90
CA SER A 155 -12.11 -17.58 -18.99
C SER A 155 -11.36 -18.79 -18.44
N SER A 156 -12.08 -19.87 -18.14
CA SER A 156 -11.50 -21.19 -17.93
C SER A 156 -11.53 -21.96 -19.26
N SER A 157 -10.36 -22.04 -19.89
CA SER A 157 -10.10 -22.94 -21.00
C SER A 157 -10.07 -24.38 -20.50
N SER A 158 -11.00 -25.21 -20.99
CA SER A 158 -10.87 -26.65 -20.95
C SER A 158 -11.34 -27.25 -22.27
N GLU A 159 -10.40 -27.35 -23.21
CA GLU A 159 -10.45 -28.35 -24.28
C GLU A 159 -9.90 -29.66 -23.70
N ASN A 160 -10.73 -30.70 -23.57
CA ASN A 160 -10.70 -31.80 -24.54
C ASN A 160 -11.67 -32.95 -24.19
N SER A 161 -12.57 -33.19 -25.14
CA SER A 161 -12.97 -34.47 -25.75
C SER A 161 -13.43 -35.68 -24.92
N SER A 162 -14.67 -36.08 -25.24
CA SER A 162 -15.06 -37.33 -25.92
C SER A 162 -16.00 -38.32 -25.20
N SER A 163 -17.20 -38.42 -25.80
CA SER A 163 -18.04 -39.61 -26.07
C SER A 163 -18.38 -40.60 -24.95
N SER A 164 -19.67 -40.78 -24.69
CA SER A 164 -20.44 -41.94 -25.19
C SER A 164 -21.90 -41.90 -24.74
N GLU A 165 -22.77 -42.30 -25.67
CA GLU A 165 -24.21 -42.41 -25.50
C GLU A 165 -24.62 -43.63 -24.66
N SER A 166 -25.67 -43.41 -23.87
CA SER A 166 -26.79 -44.32 -23.54
C SER A 166 -26.54 -45.83 -23.39
N VAL A 167 -26.73 -46.36 -22.17
CA VAL A 167 -27.42 -47.65 -21.96
C VAL A 167 -28.26 -47.63 -20.66
N LYS A 168 -29.46 -48.21 -20.82
CA LYS A 168 -30.57 -48.51 -19.92
C LYS A 168 -30.27 -48.89 -18.47
N SER A 169 -31.16 -48.39 -17.60
CA SER A 169 -31.53 -48.93 -16.29
C SER A 169 -32.08 -50.37 -16.38
N SER A 170 -31.74 -51.25 -15.43
CA SER A 170 -32.58 -52.34 -14.90
C SER A 170 -31.95 -52.99 -13.65
N SER A 171 -32.69 -52.90 -12.55
CA SER A 171 -32.82 -53.80 -11.38
C SER A 171 -32.05 -55.13 -11.33
N SER A 172 -31.47 -55.48 -10.18
CA SER A 172 -32.09 -56.32 -9.11
C SER A 172 -31.06 -57.03 -8.20
N GLN A 173 -31.39 -57.03 -6.90
CA GLN A 173 -31.16 -58.06 -5.86
C GLN A 173 -29.87 -58.90 -5.78
N GLY A 174 -29.32 -58.93 -4.56
CA GLY A 174 -29.07 -60.22 -3.89
C GLY A 174 -27.73 -60.39 -3.19
N GLY A 175 -27.79 -60.61 -1.86
CA GLY A 175 -27.09 -61.74 -1.25
C GLY A 175 -25.68 -61.52 -0.69
N SER A 176 -25.64 -61.22 0.61
CA SER A 176 -24.80 -61.76 1.68
C SER A 176 -23.46 -62.49 1.41
N SER A 177 -22.51 -62.16 2.31
CA SER A 177 -21.65 -63.07 3.10
C SER A 177 -20.14 -63.07 2.81
N ALA A 178 -19.42 -62.62 3.85
CA ALA A 178 -18.23 -63.21 4.46
C ALA A 178 -17.01 -63.57 3.59
N GLY A 179 -15.90 -62.89 3.88
CA GLY A 179 -14.56 -63.30 3.48
C GLY A 179 -13.48 -62.39 4.07
N GLN A 180 -13.06 -62.67 5.31
CA GLN A 180 -11.69 -62.37 5.78
C GLN A 180 -10.71 -63.21 4.93
N PRO A 181 -9.48 -62.74 4.64
CA PRO A 181 -8.43 -62.85 5.66
C PRO A 181 -7.35 -61.74 5.66
N GLU A 182 -6.74 -61.62 6.84
CA GLU A 182 -5.31 -61.45 7.15
C GLU A 182 -4.42 -60.39 6.46
N SER A 183 -3.97 -59.47 7.32
CA SER A 183 -2.56 -59.17 7.62
C SER A 183 -1.66 -58.56 6.53
N SER A 184 -1.27 -57.30 6.76
CA SER A 184 0.15 -56.93 6.78
C SER A 184 0.37 -55.56 7.40
N SER A 185 1.29 -55.56 8.36
CA SER A 185 1.88 -54.44 9.06
C SER A 185 2.71 -53.53 8.15
N SER A 186 2.58 -52.21 8.32
CA SER A 186 3.67 -51.27 8.07
C SER A 186 3.43 -50.02 8.90
N VAL A 187 4.24 -49.88 9.95
CA VAL A 187 4.40 -48.67 10.75
C VAL A 187 5.36 -47.77 9.97
N GLU A 188 4.87 -46.62 9.50
CA GLU A 188 5.71 -45.49 9.10
C GLU A 188 5.44 -44.32 10.06
N PRO A 189 6.49 -43.70 10.66
CA PRO A 189 6.33 -42.50 11.47
C PRO A 189 6.25 -41.29 10.54
N GLY A 190 5.03 -40.93 10.14
CA GLY A 190 4.75 -39.66 9.48
C GLY A 190 4.68 -38.50 10.47
N SER A 191 5.83 -38.04 10.98
CA SER A 191 5.95 -36.72 11.62
C SER A 191 6.37 -35.70 10.58
N SER A 192 5.41 -35.23 9.78
CA SER A 192 5.51 -33.94 9.11
C SER A 192 4.41 -33.06 9.68
N SER A 193 4.74 -32.33 10.75
CA SER A 193 3.94 -31.20 11.22
C SER A 193 4.08 -30.04 10.23
N GLY A 194 3.52 -30.25 9.02
CA GLY A 194 3.13 -29.16 8.15
C GLY A 194 1.94 -28.49 8.84
N VAL A 195 2.21 -27.37 9.50
CA VAL A 195 1.15 -26.48 9.98
C VAL A 195 0.45 -25.94 8.74
N THR A 196 -0.58 -26.65 8.29
CA THR A 196 -1.57 -26.07 7.39
C THR A 196 -2.23 -24.95 8.19
N PRO A 197 -2.22 -23.68 7.71
CA PRO A 197 -2.99 -22.65 8.39
C PRO A 197 -4.44 -23.16 8.50
N PRO A 198 -5.08 -23.04 9.68
CA PRO A 198 -6.41 -23.58 9.87
C PRO A 198 -7.31 -23.01 8.79
N SER A 199 -7.86 -23.89 7.93
CA SER A 199 -8.88 -23.50 6.96
C SER A 199 -9.97 -22.73 7.70
N SER A 200 -10.08 -21.46 7.34
CA SER A 200 -10.95 -20.47 7.99
C SER A 200 -12.41 -20.82 7.74
N SER A 201 -12.97 -21.63 8.63
CA SER A 201 -14.40 -21.69 8.85
C SER A 201 -14.71 -20.79 10.05
N SER A 202 -15.34 -19.64 9.74
CA SER A 202 -16.08 -18.75 10.65
C SER A 202 -15.29 -17.92 11.69
N ARG A 203 -14.19 -17.26 11.33
CA ARG A 203 -13.75 -16.10 12.13
C ARG A 203 -14.66 -14.91 11.80
N GLN A 204 -15.28 -14.31 12.81
CA GLN A 204 -16.06 -13.08 12.63
C GLN A 204 -15.13 -11.98 12.14
N ILE A 205 -15.47 -11.37 11.00
CA ILE A 205 -14.78 -10.20 10.47
C ILE A 205 -15.05 -9.06 11.45
N TYR A 206 -13.99 -8.55 12.07
CA TYR A 206 -14.07 -7.38 12.94
C TYR A 206 -14.01 -6.12 12.09
N ASN A 207 -15.02 -5.25 12.20
CA ASN A 207 -15.01 -3.91 11.62
C ASN A 207 -15.02 -2.90 12.75
N GLY A 208 -14.01 -2.03 12.81
CA GLY A 208 -13.92 -1.05 13.90
C GLY A 208 -12.52 -0.53 14.15
N PRO A 209 -12.37 0.35 15.16
CA PRO A 209 -11.07 0.92 15.52
C PRO A 209 -10.13 -0.16 16.07
N VAL A 210 -8.84 -0.01 15.77
CA VAL A 210 -7.76 -0.86 16.28
C VAL A 210 -6.81 0.03 17.09
N PRO A 211 -6.75 -0.14 18.42
CA PRO A 211 -5.80 0.61 19.24
C PRO A 211 -4.37 0.13 18.95
N LEU A 212 -3.54 1.03 18.43
CA LEU A 212 -2.11 0.77 18.26
C LEU A 212 -1.42 0.84 19.63
N LYS A 213 -0.44 -0.04 19.85
CA LYS A 213 0.45 -0.03 21.03
C LYS A 213 1.70 0.82 20.76
N SER A 214 2.21 0.78 19.54
CA SER A 214 3.33 1.62 19.10
C SER A 214 3.31 1.81 17.59
N ILE A 215 3.93 2.90 17.14
CA ILE A 215 4.27 3.15 15.74
C ILE A 215 5.66 3.80 15.70
N THR A 216 6.43 3.43 14.70
CA THR A 216 7.74 4.02 14.38
C THR A 216 7.86 4.10 12.88
N ALA A 217 8.45 5.17 12.35
CA ALA A 217 8.79 5.27 10.94
C ALA A 217 10.23 5.75 10.76
N THR A 218 10.87 5.38 9.67
CA THR A 218 12.25 5.75 9.35
C THR A 218 12.37 6.01 7.85
N CYS A 219 12.77 7.22 7.46
CA CYS A 219 13.06 7.54 6.06
C CYS A 219 14.40 6.94 5.63
N HIS A 220 14.44 6.34 4.43
CA HIS A 220 15.66 5.84 3.81
C HIS A 220 16.52 6.95 3.19
N GLU A 221 15.87 7.99 2.66
CA GLU A 221 16.52 9.08 1.92
C GLU A 221 16.13 10.46 2.48
N GLU A 222 16.89 11.49 2.12
CA GLU A 222 16.51 12.88 2.39
C GLU A 222 15.15 13.20 1.76
N VAL A 223 14.37 14.04 2.44
CA VAL A 223 13.01 14.42 2.03
C VAL A 223 13.04 15.07 0.64
N TRP A 224 12.35 14.47 -0.31
CA TRP A 224 12.33 14.90 -1.70
C TRP A 224 11.20 15.90 -1.95
N THR A 225 11.48 16.85 -2.85
CA THR A 225 10.54 17.88 -3.32
C THR A 225 10.01 17.61 -4.73
N ASN A 226 10.63 16.68 -5.48
CA ASN A 226 10.21 16.25 -6.82
C ASN A 226 10.45 14.75 -6.95
N ASP A 227 9.61 14.05 -7.73
CA ASP A 227 9.56 12.58 -7.83
C ASP A 227 10.96 11.94 -7.96
N PRO A 228 11.30 10.95 -7.11
CA PRO A 228 12.63 10.43 -6.98
C PRO A 228 12.82 9.29 -7.99
N VAL A 229 14.04 8.76 -7.99
CA VAL A 229 14.38 7.47 -8.61
C VAL A 229 13.34 6.42 -8.20
N GLU A 230 12.85 5.64 -9.16
CA GLU A 230 11.79 4.63 -8.98
C GLU A 230 12.13 3.72 -7.79
N PRO A 231 11.47 3.89 -6.62
CA PRO A 231 11.83 3.16 -5.41
C PRO A 231 11.46 1.69 -5.57
N GLU A 232 12.08 0.83 -4.75
CA GLU A 232 11.63 -0.55 -4.62
C GLU A 232 10.12 -0.61 -4.33
N PRO A 233 9.41 -1.63 -4.83
CA PRO A 233 7.97 -1.74 -4.61
C PRO A 233 7.66 -1.84 -3.11
N PRO A 234 6.59 -1.18 -2.64
CA PRO A 234 6.18 -1.25 -1.25
C PRO A 234 5.79 -2.69 -0.89
N ALA A 235 6.16 -3.11 0.32
CA ALA A 235 5.84 -4.44 0.83
C ALA A 235 5.28 -4.34 2.26
N ALA A 236 4.41 -5.27 2.63
CA ALA A 236 3.88 -5.35 3.98
C ALA A 236 4.07 -6.76 4.55
N TYR A 237 4.63 -6.83 5.75
CA TYR A 237 4.84 -8.06 6.47
C TYR A 237 4.04 -8.03 7.76
N PHE A 238 3.32 -9.09 8.00
CA PHE A 238 2.49 -9.27 9.17
C PHE A 238 3.04 -10.37 10.04
N SER A 239 3.08 -10.12 11.34
CA SER A 239 3.70 -11.02 12.27
C SER A 239 2.94 -11.03 13.60
N VAL A 240 2.79 -12.22 14.22
CA VAL A 240 2.11 -12.40 15.50
C VAL A 240 3.07 -13.00 16.53
N SER A 241 3.05 -12.42 17.72
CA SER A 241 3.70 -12.91 18.94
C SER A 241 2.61 -13.16 19.97
N ASN A 242 2.91 -13.92 21.02
CA ASN A 242 1.97 -14.35 22.06
C ASN A 242 1.24 -13.22 22.82
N SER A 243 1.52 -11.94 22.54
CA SER A 243 0.95 -10.80 23.24
C SER A 243 0.70 -9.56 22.37
N PHE A 244 1.09 -9.60 21.09
CA PHE A 244 0.88 -8.50 20.15
C PHE A 244 1.05 -9.00 18.71
N ALA A 245 0.36 -8.32 17.81
CA ALA A 245 0.63 -8.39 16.39
C ALA A 245 1.46 -7.17 15.95
N GLN A 246 2.25 -7.34 14.91
CA GLN A 246 3.12 -6.32 14.33
C GLN A 246 3.00 -6.34 12.81
N ILE A 247 2.93 -5.15 12.22
CA ILE A 247 3.06 -4.96 10.78
C ILE A 247 4.31 -4.14 10.51
N ASP A 248 5.12 -4.63 9.58
CA ASP A 248 6.27 -3.94 9.02
C ASP A 248 5.95 -3.59 7.57
N LEU A 249 5.82 -2.31 7.27
CA LEU A 249 5.69 -1.76 5.93
C LEU A 249 7.07 -1.32 5.47
N LEU A 250 7.52 -1.83 4.33
CA LEU A 250 8.78 -1.45 3.73
C LEU A 250 8.55 -0.58 2.50
N ASN A 251 9.44 0.38 2.29
CA ASN A 251 9.46 1.23 1.10
C ASN A 251 8.13 1.96 0.82
N VAL A 252 7.41 2.37 1.88
CA VAL A 252 6.15 3.14 1.72
C VAL A 252 6.43 4.63 1.59
N LYS A 253 5.65 5.32 0.77
CA LYS A 253 5.76 6.78 0.62
C LYS A 253 5.13 7.49 1.82
N LEU A 254 5.92 8.24 2.58
CA LEU A 254 5.42 9.04 3.69
C LEU A 254 5.34 10.50 3.26
N SER A 255 4.16 11.10 3.26
CA SER A 255 3.97 12.51 2.90
C SER A 255 4.29 13.41 4.09
N LEU A 256 5.20 14.36 3.92
CA LEU A 256 5.68 15.25 4.99
C LEU A 256 5.50 16.72 4.61
N ALA A 257 5.47 17.59 5.61
CA ALA A 257 5.57 19.02 5.37
C ALA A 257 6.96 19.34 4.81
N CYS A 258 7.09 20.32 3.91
CA CYS A 258 8.39 20.73 3.39
C CYS A 258 9.22 21.56 4.38
N ASP A 259 8.55 22.16 5.37
CA ASP A 259 9.22 22.92 6.43
C ASP A 259 9.89 21.98 7.44
N SER A 260 11.18 22.18 7.69
CA SER A 260 11.99 21.30 8.55
C SER A 260 11.57 21.35 10.03
N ALA A 261 11.01 22.46 10.51
CA ALA A 261 10.49 22.53 11.87
C ALA A 261 9.19 21.72 12.01
N LEU A 262 8.33 21.75 10.98
CA LEU A 262 7.14 20.92 10.92
C LEU A 262 7.47 19.42 10.76
N GLN A 263 8.50 19.07 9.97
CA GLN A 263 9.00 17.69 9.90
C GLN A 263 9.49 17.20 11.25
N LYS A 264 10.29 18.02 11.94
CA LYS A 264 10.77 17.67 13.28
C LYS A 264 9.59 17.48 14.25
N ALA A 265 8.62 18.39 14.24
CA ALA A 265 7.42 18.27 15.07
C ALA A 265 6.61 17.02 14.73
N PHE A 266 6.52 16.64 13.45
CA PHE A 266 5.91 15.38 13.03
C PHE A 266 6.61 14.17 13.67
N TRP A 267 7.94 14.10 13.59
CA TRP A 267 8.72 12.99 14.16
C TRP A 267 8.67 12.95 15.69
N ASP A 268 8.75 14.11 16.33
CA ASP A 268 8.67 14.22 17.80
C ASP A 268 7.28 13.80 18.32
N ASN A 269 6.23 13.96 17.49
CA ASN A 269 4.86 13.61 17.84
C ASN A 269 4.43 12.23 17.33
N LEU A 270 5.17 11.56 16.43
CA LEU A 270 4.75 10.28 15.87
C LEU A 270 4.68 9.21 16.98
N ASN A 271 3.47 8.86 17.37
CA ASN A 271 3.19 7.90 18.42
C ASN A 271 1.83 7.21 18.18
N ALA A 272 1.46 6.29 19.06
CA ALA A 272 0.22 5.53 18.89
C ALA A 272 -1.03 6.41 19.10
N ASP A 273 -0.95 7.45 19.93
CA ASP A 273 -2.08 8.30 20.29
C ASP A 273 -2.49 9.26 19.17
N ASN A 274 -1.56 9.64 18.30
CA ASN A 274 -1.83 10.46 17.12
C ASN A 274 -1.97 9.65 15.82
N THR A 275 -2.20 8.34 15.92
CA THR A 275 -2.42 7.47 14.76
C THR A 275 -3.75 6.76 14.90
N VAL A 276 -4.59 6.88 13.88
CA VAL A 276 -5.91 6.22 13.82
C VAL A 276 -5.78 4.98 12.95
N ALA A 277 -6.04 3.81 13.55
CA ALA A 277 -6.14 2.56 12.82
C ALA A 277 -7.56 1.99 12.91
N SER A 278 -8.05 1.44 11.80
CA SER A 278 -9.38 0.81 11.74
C SER A 278 -9.41 -0.32 10.72
N VAL A 279 -10.14 -1.39 11.02
CA VAL A 279 -10.37 -2.49 10.08
C VAL A 279 -11.71 -2.26 9.38
N ILE A 280 -11.69 -2.35 8.06
CA ILE A 280 -12.88 -2.34 7.21
C ILE A 280 -12.76 -3.52 6.24
N GLY A 281 -13.63 -4.52 6.41
CA GLY A 281 -13.56 -5.76 5.64
C GLY A 281 -12.31 -6.56 5.99
N ASP A 282 -11.47 -6.82 5.00
CA ASP A 282 -10.22 -7.58 5.14
C ASP A 282 -8.98 -6.68 5.12
N THR A 283 -9.15 -5.38 5.38
CA THR A 283 -8.09 -4.38 5.28
C THR A 283 -7.98 -3.54 6.55
N LEU A 284 -6.77 -3.46 7.09
CA LEU A 284 -6.41 -2.48 8.12
C LEU A 284 -6.01 -1.16 7.46
N PHE A 285 -6.71 -0.09 7.79
CA PHE A 285 -6.37 1.27 7.39
C PHE A 285 -5.67 1.96 8.55
N VAL A 286 -4.47 2.49 8.30
CA VAL A 286 -3.67 3.23 9.29
C VAL A 286 -3.38 4.63 8.74
N ASN A 287 -3.88 5.64 9.44
CA ASN A 287 -3.72 7.05 9.09
C ASN A 287 -3.13 7.83 10.25
N ILE A 288 -2.18 8.72 9.98
CA ILE A 288 -1.65 9.64 10.98
C ILE A 288 -2.63 10.80 11.11
N ASP A 289 -3.01 11.13 12.34
CA ASP A 289 -3.88 12.27 12.62
C ASP A 289 -3.11 13.58 12.37
N ARG A 290 -3.59 14.35 11.39
CA ARG A 290 -3.03 15.66 10.99
C ARG A 290 -3.99 16.81 11.28
N SER A 291 -5.01 16.58 12.11
CA SER A 291 -6.09 17.55 12.36
C SER A 291 -5.60 18.87 12.97
N GLU A 292 -4.49 18.83 13.71
CA GLU A 292 -3.84 20.03 14.27
C GLU A 292 -3.04 20.84 13.23
N GLN A 293 -2.75 20.28 12.06
CA GLN A 293 -1.89 20.89 11.03
C GLN A 293 -2.71 21.54 9.90
N LYS A 294 -3.78 22.27 10.24
CA LYS A 294 -4.64 22.93 9.26
C LYS A 294 -3.85 23.94 8.40
N GLY A 295 -3.96 23.81 7.09
CA GLY A 295 -3.32 24.71 6.12
C GLY A 295 -1.84 24.40 5.82
N VAL A 296 -1.32 23.27 6.30
CA VAL A 296 0.02 22.79 5.94
C VAL A 296 -0.05 21.98 4.65
N GLU A 297 0.79 22.33 3.68
CA GLU A 297 0.95 21.57 2.44
C GLU A 297 1.92 20.39 2.64
N PHE A 298 1.44 19.18 2.38
CA PHE A 298 2.22 17.93 2.49
C PHE A 298 2.73 17.45 1.13
N MET A 299 3.38 18.36 0.40
CA MET A 299 3.89 18.07 -0.95
C MET A 299 5.26 17.39 -0.94
N CYS A 300 5.96 17.39 0.19
CA CYS A 300 7.21 16.68 0.35
C CYS A 300 6.96 15.24 0.79
N GLY A 301 7.96 14.37 0.64
CA GLY A 301 7.86 13.02 1.17
C GLY A 301 9.20 12.32 1.27
N CYS A 302 9.19 11.14 1.88
CA CYS A 302 10.32 10.23 1.88
C CYS A 302 9.82 8.80 1.61
N THR A 303 10.70 7.95 1.09
CA THR A 303 10.49 6.50 1.13
C THR A 303 10.85 6.04 2.54
N ALA A 304 9.93 5.40 3.24
CA ALA A 304 10.07 5.06 4.64
C ALA A 304 9.73 3.59 4.92
N ASP A 305 10.37 3.06 5.96
CA ASP A 305 9.91 1.86 6.64
C ASP A 305 9.05 2.28 7.82
N VAL A 306 7.86 1.68 7.92
CA VAL A 306 6.89 1.97 8.97
C VAL A 306 6.56 0.69 9.70
N LYS A 307 6.68 0.73 11.01
CA LYS A 307 6.39 -0.41 11.88
C LYS A 307 5.38 0.01 12.93
N PHE A 308 4.35 -0.80 13.12
CA PHE A 308 3.41 -0.59 14.21
C PHE A 308 2.96 -1.91 14.83
N THR A 309 2.58 -1.83 16.10
CA THR A 309 2.13 -2.98 16.89
C THR A 309 0.74 -2.74 17.46
N PHE A 310 -0.03 -3.80 17.63
CA PHE A 310 -1.40 -3.76 18.16
C PHE A 310 -1.75 -5.08 18.84
N ASP A 311 -2.94 -5.18 19.43
CA ASP A 311 -3.35 -6.41 20.09
C ASP A 311 -3.64 -7.54 19.10
N GLU A 312 -3.16 -8.76 19.39
CA GLU A 312 -3.32 -9.91 18.49
C GLU A 312 -4.79 -10.25 18.21
N ASN A 313 -5.71 -9.86 19.08
CA ASN A 313 -7.14 -10.10 18.89
C ASN A 313 -7.72 -9.36 17.67
N TYR A 314 -7.04 -8.32 17.17
CA TYR A 314 -7.44 -7.58 15.97
C TYR A 314 -6.80 -8.12 14.67
N ALA A 315 -5.94 -9.12 14.75
CA ALA A 315 -5.22 -9.71 13.62
C ALA A 315 -6.10 -10.62 12.74
N VAL A 316 -7.17 -10.05 12.18
CA VAL A 316 -8.15 -10.76 11.36
C VAL A 316 -8.37 -10.00 10.05
N PHE A 317 -7.27 -9.73 9.34
CA PHE A 317 -7.28 -9.06 8.04
C PHE A 317 -6.09 -9.54 7.17
N GLY A 318 -6.27 -9.57 5.85
CA GLY A 318 -5.26 -9.97 4.85
C GLY A 318 -4.51 -8.81 4.19
N TYR A 319 -4.99 -7.58 4.36
CA TYR A 319 -4.43 -6.40 3.70
C TYR A 319 -4.19 -5.25 4.68
N THR A 320 -3.30 -4.33 4.30
CA THR A 320 -3.06 -3.08 5.03
C THR A 320 -2.89 -1.90 4.09
N ALA A 321 -3.39 -0.73 4.47
CA ALA A 321 -3.22 0.53 3.76
C ALA A 321 -2.70 1.58 4.74
N PHE A 322 -1.67 2.32 4.33
CA PHE A 322 -1.01 3.33 5.16
C PHE A 322 -1.00 4.69 4.46
N GLU A 323 -1.43 5.73 5.18
CA GLU A 323 -1.39 7.13 4.74
C GLU A 323 -1.80 7.34 3.27
N ASN A 324 -3.00 6.89 2.88
CA ASN A 324 -3.53 7.05 1.53
C ASN A 324 -2.67 6.47 0.39
N ASN A 325 -1.62 5.69 0.65
CA ASN A 325 -0.89 4.97 -0.40
C ASN A 325 -1.76 3.87 -1.00
N ARG A 326 -1.91 3.89 -2.32
CA ARG A 326 -2.73 2.95 -3.08
C ARG A 326 -1.84 2.06 -3.92
N PRO A 327 -2.11 0.75 -4.03
CA PRO A 327 -3.22 -0.05 -3.45
C PRO A 327 -2.93 -0.61 -2.04
N PRO A 328 -3.95 -1.16 -1.33
CA PRO A 328 -3.71 -1.95 -0.13
C PRO A 328 -2.65 -3.03 -0.40
N LEU A 329 -1.71 -3.16 0.54
CA LEU A 329 -0.64 -4.13 0.48
C LEU A 329 -1.13 -5.44 1.07
N GLU A 330 -0.96 -6.52 0.32
CA GLU A 330 -1.18 -7.87 0.82
C GLU A 330 -0.16 -8.17 1.92
N LEU A 331 -0.65 -8.74 3.02
CA LEU A 331 0.19 -9.05 4.17
C LEU A 331 0.93 -10.37 3.95
N GLY A 332 2.23 -10.27 3.73
CA GLY A 332 3.11 -11.43 3.81
C GLY A 332 3.22 -11.91 5.25
N HIS A 333 2.88 -13.17 5.54
CA HIS A 333 3.05 -13.73 6.87
C HIS A 333 4.54 -13.94 7.19
N ARG A 334 5.04 -13.26 8.23
CA ARG A 334 6.37 -13.43 8.82
C ARG A 334 6.17 -13.86 10.27
N LEU A 335 6.73 -14.98 10.70
CA LEU A 335 6.61 -15.40 12.10
C LEU A 335 7.50 -14.50 12.98
N ILE A 336 6.94 -13.83 14.00
CA ILE A 336 7.74 -13.00 14.93
C ILE A 336 8.78 -13.92 15.58
N ASN A 337 10.06 -13.55 15.46
CA ASN A 337 11.23 -14.30 15.93
C ASN A 337 11.66 -15.52 15.10
N GLN A 338 11.05 -15.80 13.94
CA GLN A 338 11.79 -16.57 12.95
C GLN A 338 12.65 -15.59 12.15
N PRO A 339 14.00 -15.69 12.24
CA PRO A 339 14.85 -15.03 11.26
C PRO A 339 14.32 -15.48 9.90
N ASP A 340 14.01 -14.50 9.06
CA ASP A 340 13.51 -14.70 7.71
C ASP A 340 14.28 -15.88 7.10
N PRO A 341 13.57 -16.93 6.66
CA PRO A 341 14.25 -18.17 6.24
C PRO A 341 15.22 -17.93 5.09
N GLY A 342 15.08 -16.80 4.36
CA GLY A 342 16.01 -16.33 3.35
C GLY A 342 17.09 -15.36 3.86
N TYR A 343 17.08 -14.90 5.11
CA TYR A 343 18.08 -13.96 5.66
C TYR A 343 18.95 -14.59 6.75
N GLN A 344 20.26 -14.37 6.65
CA GLN A 344 21.22 -14.74 7.67
C GLN A 344 22.32 -13.68 7.81
N LYS A 345 22.67 -13.32 9.05
CA LYS A 345 23.85 -12.51 9.36
C LYS A 345 24.99 -13.42 9.82
N ILE A 346 26.06 -13.45 9.04
CA ILE A 346 27.22 -14.30 9.25
C ILE A 346 28.34 -13.45 9.86
N THR A 347 28.81 -13.82 11.06
CA THR A 347 29.88 -13.09 11.76
C THR A 347 31.27 -13.64 11.49
N LYS A 348 31.40 -14.62 10.58
CA LYS A 348 32.66 -15.26 10.21
C LYS A 348 32.69 -15.47 8.70
N ALA A 349 33.36 -14.55 8.02
CA ALA A 349 33.73 -14.71 6.62
C ALA A 349 35.25 -14.70 6.50
N GLU A 350 35.77 -15.57 5.65
CA GLU A 350 37.19 -15.66 5.34
C GLU A 350 37.42 -15.06 3.97
N ALA A 351 38.32 -14.07 3.90
CA ALA A 351 38.77 -13.47 2.66
C ALA A 351 40.24 -13.81 2.47
N GLN A 352 40.55 -14.51 1.39
CA GLN A 352 41.93 -14.88 1.03
C GLN A 352 42.31 -14.19 -0.28
N CYS A 353 43.24 -13.25 -0.19
CA CYS A 353 43.88 -12.65 -1.35
C CYS A 353 44.66 -13.75 -2.10
N MET A 354 44.28 -14.01 -3.35
CA MET A 354 44.97 -14.96 -4.21
C MET A 354 46.19 -14.22 -4.76
N GLY A 355 47.33 -14.35 -4.08
CA GLY A 355 48.58 -13.75 -4.52
C GLY A 355 48.95 -14.18 -5.94
N ASN A 356 49.73 -13.34 -6.63
CA ASN A 356 50.20 -13.49 -8.02
C ASN A 356 51.08 -14.75 -8.28
N ASP A 357 50.96 -15.80 -7.48
CA ASP A 357 51.73 -17.04 -7.62
C ASP A 357 51.26 -17.92 -8.79
N SER A 358 50.16 -17.56 -9.45
CA SER A 358 49.89 -18.04 -10.80
C SER A 358 50.62 -17.12 -11.78
N PRO A 359 51.67 -17.59 -12.49
CA PRO A 359 52.27 -16.79 -13.54
C PRO A 359 51.14 -16.38 -14.50
N ASP A 360 50.92 -15.07 -14.63
CA ASP A 360 50.00 -14.49 -15.60
C ASP A 360 50.32 -15.14 -16.96
N ASP A 361 49.51 -16.13 -17.36
CA ASP A 361 49.53 -16.66 -18.70
C ASP A 361 48.56 -15.80 -19.50
N PRO A 362 49.05 -14.77 -20.22
CA PRO A 362 48.20 -13.81 -20.92
C PRO A 362 47.38 -14.45 -22.04
N MET A 363 47.53 -15.76 -22.29
CA MET A 363 46.79 -16.51 -23.30
C MET A 363 45.66 -17.39 -22.74
N VAL A 364 45.46 -17.44 -21.41
CA VAL A 364 44.36 -18.22 -20.78
C VAL A 364 43.23 -17.32 -20.26
N ASP A 365 43.42 -16.00 -20.25
CA ASP A 365 42.46 -14.98 -19.75
C ASP A 365 41.31 -14.66 -20.72
N ALA A 366 40.68 -15.68 -21.30
CA ALA A 366 39.26 -15.54 -21.59
C ALA A 366 38.55 -15.50 -20.23
N ALA A 367 38.42 -14.30 -19.65
CA ALA A 367 37.85 -14.03 -18.35
C ALA A 367 36.55 -14.82 -18.18
N LEU A 368 36.66 -16.00 -17.56
CA LEU A 368 35.49 -16.80 -17.26
C LEU A 368 34.64 -15.94 -16.34
N PRO A 369 33.33 -15.87 -16.57
CA PRO A 369 32.46 -15.13 -15.67
C PRO A 369 32.66 -15.67 -14.25
N PRO A 370 32.71 -14.81 -13.23
CA PRO A 370 32.89 -15.25 -11.85
C PRO A 370 31.83 -16.30 -11.51
N VAL A 371 32.24 -17.31 -10.76
CA VAL A 371 31.39 -18.43 -10.33
C VAL A 371 31.43 -18.49 -8.82
N ALA A 372 30.27 -18.74 -8.22
CA ALA A 372 30.17 -19.09 -6.81
C ALA A 372 29.78 -20.56 -6.67
N HIS A 373 30.33 -21.21 -5.64
CA HIS A 373 30.02 -22.58 -5.27
C HIS A 373 29.32 -22.59 -3.90
N MET A 374 28.35 -23.48 -3.74
CA MET A 374 27.68 -23.77 -2.47
C MET A 374 27.85 -25.26 -2.18
N TYR A 375 28.59 -25.58 -1.13
CA TYR A 375 28.81 -26.96 -0.68
C TYR A 375 27.88 -27.27 0.49
N VAL A 376 26.87 -28.12 0.26
CA VAL A 376 25.84 -28.43 1.27
C VAL A 376 26.31 -29.58 2.17
N ASN A 377 26.44 -29.32 3.48
CA ASN A 377 26.96 -30.24 4.49
C ASN A 377 25.94 -30.44 5.63
N GLY A 378 24.84 -31.14 5.36
CA GLY A 378 23.78 -31.36 6.34
C GLY A 378 23.03 -30.05 6.63
N ASP A 379 23.07 -29.58 7.88
CA ASP A 379 22.35 -28.38 8.31
C ASP A 379 23.08 -27.06 7.99
N SER A 380 24.28 -27.13 7.40
CA SER A 380 25.05 -25.95 6.97
C SER A 380 25.46 -26.05 5.50
N ALA A 381 25.64 -24.91 4.85
CA ALA A 381 26.19 -24.81 3.50
C ALA A 381 27.34 -23.81 3.50
N GLN A 382 28.47 -24.19 2.91
CA GLN A 382 29.61 -23.29 2.71
C GLN A 382 29.47 -22.62 1.35
N ILE A 383 29.40 -21.30 1.34
CA ILE A 383 29.43 -20.51 0.11
C ILE A 383 30.86 -20.06 -0.14
N VAL A 384 31.33 -20.26 -1.36
CA VAL A 384 32.65 -19.88 -1.83
C VAL A 384 32.48 -19.04 -3.08
N ILE A 385 32.87 -17.78 -2.99
CA ILE A 385 32.84 -16.81 -4.08
C ILE A 385 34.26 -16.70 -4.62
N GLU A 386 34.44 -17.12 -5.87
CA GLU A 386 35.73 -17.02 -6.53
C GLU A 386 35.87 -15.69 -7.25
N GLN A 387 37.09 -15.16 -7.20
CA GLN A 387 37.53 -14.02 -7.98
C GLN A 387 36.79 -12.69 -7.77
N VAL A 388 36.58 -12.28 -6.52
CA VAL A 388 36.04 -10.94 -6.22
C VAL A 388 37.16 -9.93 -6.02
N MET A 389 37.01 -8.75 -6.61
CA MET A 389 37.96 -7.64 -6.48
C MET A 389 37.67 -6.89 -5.18
N VAL A 390 38.59 -6.96 -4.22
CA VAL A 390 38.52 -6.19 -2.96
C VAL A 390 39.85 -5.49 -2.71
N THR A 391 39.85 -4.48 -1.83
CA THR A 391 41.11 -3.81 -1.47
C THR A 391 42.01 -4.74 -0.68
N CYS A 392 43.31 -4.59 -0.84
CA CYS A 392 44.29 -5.36 -0.10
C CYS A 392 44.15 -5.10 1.41
N ALA A 393 44.31 -6.16 2.19
CA ALA A 393 44.16 -6.13 3.65
C ALA A 393 42.76 -5.73 4.15
N SER A 394 41.72 -5.74 3.30
CA SER A 394 40.34 -5.67 3.78
C SER A 394 40.05 -6.84 4.72
N ILE A 395 39.42 -6.54 5.85
CA ILE A 395 38.90 -7.53 6.79
C ILE A 395 37.38 -7.48 6.67
N ILE A 396 36.76 -8.61 6.32
CA ILE A 396 35.30 -8.74 6.33
C ILE A 396 34.88 -9.07 7.77
N GLU A 397 34.24 -8.13 8.45
CA GLU A 397 33.76 -8.29 9.83
C GLU A 397 32.50 -9.17 9.86
N SER A 398 31.59 -8.95 8.92
CA SER A 398 30.39 -9.77 8.78
C SER A 398 29.90 -9.80 7.34
N VAL A 399 29.03 -10.75 7.03
CA VAL A 399 28.34 -10.87 5.74
C VAL A 399 26.85 -10.98 6.03
N GLU A 400 26.03 -10.23 5.29
CA GLU A 400 24.60 -10.44 5.27
C GLU A 400 24.23 -11.20 4.00
N ALA A 401 23.50 -12.30 4.17
CA ALA A 401 23.09 -13.16 3.08
C ALA A 401 21.56 -13.19 3.02
N GLN A 402 20.99 -12.76 1.91
CA GLN A 402 19.54 -12.69 1.69
C GLN A 402 19.15 -13.41 0.41
N VAL A 403 18.18 -14.31 0.45
CA VAL A 403 17.59 -14.94 -0.73
C VAL A 403 16.32 -14.22 -1.14
N LYS A 404 16.25 -13.74 -2.38
CA LYS A 404 15.06 -13.17 -3.00
C LYS A 404 14.93 -13.71 -4.43
N ASP A 405 13.76 -14.24 -4.78
CA ASP A 405 13.47 -14.78 -6.11
C ASP A 405 14.52 -15.79 -6.63
N SER A 406 14.96 -16.73 -5.77
CA SER A 406 16.01 -17.72 -6.05
C SER A 406 17.40 -17.12 -6.37
N VAL A 407 17.63 -15.85 -6.00
CA VAL A 407 18.91 -15.16 -6.06
C VAL A 407 19.41 -14.91 -4.64
N LEU A 408 20.64 -15.31 -4.37
CA LEU A 408 21.34 -15.07 -3.11
C LEU A 408 22.12 -13.74 -3.19
N TYR A 409 21.66 -12.73 -2.48
CA TYR A 409 22.32 -11.46 -2.29
C TYR A 409 23.29 -11.55 -1.11
N VAL A 410 24.52 -11.13 -1.32
CA VAL A 410 25.61 -11.21 -0.33
C VAL A 410 26.20 -9.84 -0.14
N THR A 411 25.99 -9.24 1.03
CA THR A 411 26.49 -7.91 1.37
C THR A 411 27.61 -8.02 2.41
N PRO A 412 28.88 -7.84 2.03
CA PRO A 412 30.00 -7.83 2.96
C PRO A 412 30.02 -6.52 3.77
N HIS A 413 30.33 -6.62 5.07
CA HIS A 413 30.61 -5.49 5.94
C HIS A 413 32.09 -5.51 6.32
N TYR A 414 32.83 -4.49 5.89
CA TYR A 414 34.27 -4.39 6.11
C TYR A 414 34.60 -3.63 7.39
N ASP A 415 35.64 -4.07 8.10
CA ASP A 415 36.19 -3.33 9.24
C ASP A 415 36.91 -2.06 8.75
N THR A 416 36.24 -0.91 8.88
CA THR A 416 36.81 0.39 8.49
C THR A 416 37.89 0.91 9.45
N SER A 417 38.07 0.27 10.60
CA SER A 417 39.12 0.64 11.56
C SER A 417 40.49 0.04 11.22
N ALA A 418 40.51 -1.03 10.41
CA ALA A 418 41.73 -1.64 9.92
C ALA A 418 42.37 -0.82 8.78
N PRO A 419 43.71 -0.69 8.75
CA PRO A 419 44.39 0.01 7.67
C PRO A 419 44.19 -0.75 6.35
N GLN A 420 43.55 -0.09 5.37
CA GLN A 420 43.43 -0.62 4.01
C GLN A 420 44.70 -0.28 3.22
N ALA A 421 45.25 -1.27 2.52
CA ALA A 421 46.37 -1.04 1.63
C ALA A 421 45.86 -0.56 0.26
N ASP A 422 46.59 0.37 -0.36
CA ASP A 422 46.28 0.92 -1.69
C ASP A 422 46.68 -0.07 -2.80
N CYS A 423 46.07 -1.24 -2.79
CA CYS A 423 46.10 -2.19 -3.90
C CYS A 423 44.77 -2.94 -4.00
N ILE A 424 44.50 -3.51 -5.17
CA ILE A 424 43.34 -4.36 -5.43
C ILE A 424 43.83 -5.81 -5.48
N CYS A 425 43.16 -6.71 -4.78
CA CYS A 425 43.47 -8.13 -4.82
C CYS A 425 42.28 -8.94 -5.32
N ASN A 426 42.58 -9.87 -6.22
CA ASN A 426 41.66 -10.92 -6.58
C ASN A 426 41.49 -11.88 -5.39
N THR A 427 40.32 -11.85 -4.77
CA THR A 427 40.09 -12.46 -3.47
C THR A 427 39.07 -13.57 -3.56
N LYS A 428 39.36 -14.66 -2.84
CA LYS A 428 38.41 -15.73 -2.58
C LYS A 428 37.70 -15.43 -1.26
N VAL A 429 36.38 -15.28 -1.31
CA VAL A 429 35.55 -15.06 -0.11
C VAL A 429 34.80 -16.34 0.20
N SER A 430 34.83 -16.77 1.46
CA SER A 430 34.04 -17.93 1.90
C SER A 430 33.38 -17.70 3.25
N PHE A 431 32.17 -18.22 3.41
CA PHE A 431 31.40 -18.10 4.63
C PHE A 431 30.38 -19.24 4.72
N ASN A 432 29.88 -19.51 5.93
CA ASN A 432 28.90 -20.57 6.14
C ASN A 432 27.51 -19.98 6.42
N VAL A 433 26.49 -20.57 5.82
CA VAL A 433 25.07 -20.31 6.09
C VAL A 433 24.41 -21.59 6.62
N GLU A 434 23.32 -21.47 7.36
CA GLU A 434 22.42 -22.59 7.61
C GLU A 434 21.78 -23.03 6.28
N ALA A 435 21.78 -24.33 6.00
CA ALA A 435 21.27 -24.93 4.76
C ALA A 435 19.73 -24.99 4.75
N ARG A 436 19.08 -23.84 4.87
CA ARG A 436 17.63 -23.71 4.77
C ARG A 436 17.20 -23.77 3.31
N ILE A 437 15.97 -24.21 3.06
CA ILE A 437 15.38 -24.39 1.72
C ILE A 437 15.67 -23.20 0.78
N PRO A 438 15.46 -21.92 1.19
CA PRO A 438 15.72 -20.79 0.29
C PRO A 438 17.17 -20.70 -0.18
N PHE A 439 18.13 -21.00 0.69
CA PHE A 439 19.56 -20.96 0.35
C PHE A 439 19.94 -22.10 -0.58
N THR A 440 19.46 -23.31 -0.31
CA THR A 440 19.77 -24.49 -1.14
C THR A 440 19.11 -24.45 -2.51
N GLU A 441 18.02 -23.69 -2.68
CA GLU A 441 17.33 -23.50 -3.95
C GLU A 441 17.83 -22.30 -4.76
N ALA A 442 18.74 -21.48 -4.21
CA ALA A 442 19.30 -20.35 -4.92
C ALA A 442 20.17 -20.82 -6.10
N THR A 443 19.96 -20.21 -7.28
CA THR A 443 20.67 -20.59 -8.52
C THR A 443 21.65 -19.51 -9.00
N LYS A 444 21.58 -18.33 -8.39
CA LYS A 444 22.37 -17.15 -8.73
C LYS A 444 22.83 -16.48 -7.44
N LEU A 445 23.97 -15.80 -7.51
CA LEU A 445 24.49 -14.98 -6.43
C LEU A 445 24.77 -13.57 -6.94
N VAL A 446 24.50 -12.56 -6.13
CA VAL A 446 24.86 -11.15 -6.38
C VAL A 446 25.72 -10.68 -5.20
N TYR A 447 26.98 -10.32 -5.47
CA TYR A 447 27.91 -9.86 -4.45
C TYR A 447 27.90 -8.33 -4.33
N ASP A 448 27.90 -7.83 -3.10
CA ASP A 448 27.87 -6.41 -2.73
C ASP A 448 26.65 -5.64 -3.26
N ASN A 449 25.53 -6.35 -3.46
CA ASN A 449 24.28 -5.82 -4.05
C ASN A 449 24.45 -5.13 -5.42
N ASP A 450 25.61 -5.25 -6.06
CA ASP A 450 25.86 -4.69 -7.38
C ASP A 450 25.38 -5.69 -8.45
N PRO A 451 24.37 -5.34 -9.26
CA PRO A 451 23.90 -6.23 -10.33
C PRO A 451 24.98 -6.57 -11.37
N GLY A 452 26.06 -5.79 -11.46
CA GLY A 452 27.26 -6.09 -12.25
C GLY A 452 28.05 -7.29 -11.72
N ASN A 453 27.96 -7.58 -10.42
CA ASN A 453 28.63 -8.70 -9.74
C ASN A 453 27.74 -9.95 -9.64
N LYS A 454 26.86 -10.12 -10.63
CA LYS A 454 25.96 -11.28 -10.70
C LYS A 454 26.71 -12.49 -11.25
N MET A 455 26.67 -13.58 -10.50
CA MET A 455 27.33 -14.82 -10.84
C MET A 455 26.39 -16.02 -10.75
N ARG A 456 26.75 -17.09 -11.46
CA ARG A 456 26.08 -18.37 -11.34
C ARG A 456 26.47 -19.00 -9.99
N LEU A 457 25.48 -19.50 -9.26
CA LEU A 457 25.70 -20.28 -8.06
C LEU A 457 25.58 -21.77 -8.42
N ILE A 458 26.67 -22.51 -8.24
CA ILE A 458 26.72 -23.96 -8.43
C ILE A 458 26.53 -24.59 -7.06
N VAL A 459 25.45 -25.36 -6.90
CA VAL A 459 25.17 -26.11 -5.68
C VAL A 459 25.73 -27.52 -5.85
N GLU A 460 26.60 -27.93 -4.92
CA GLU A 460 27.34 -29.21 -4.91
C GLU A 460 26.99 -30.08 -3.70
#